data_AF-A0A7W1QSR3-F1
#
_entry.id   AF-A0A7W1QSR3-F1
#
_cell.length_a   1.000
_cell.length_b   1.000
_cell.length_c   1.000
_cell.angle_alpha   90.00
_cell.angle_beta   90.00
_cell.angle_gamma   90.00
#
_symmetry.space_group_name_H-M   'P 1'
#
loop_
_entity.id
_entity.type
_entity.pdbx_description
1 polymer ?
#
loop_
_entity_poly.entity_id
_entity_poly.type
_entity_poly.pdbx_seq_one_letter_code
_entity_poly.pdbx_strand_id
1 'polypeptide(L)'
;GQGALGLVGVEGNLIAINVTDMKPIGRIATEDDAPRGTLSAVDLDGDGKQEVVMITRLGRAVVINAIDGKIKWFALGATDAASAAFADVNGDGTLDVLVAAGPSFAIALSGRDGSLIWKAEEAGGSMPAKGTPVSVRSLVTATGSDGTRAFLVGSDPQRSGLRAVGLPQGSVKVAIH
;
A
#
# COMPACT_ATOMS: atom_id res chain seq x y z
N GLY A 1 19.41 21.77 11.21
CA GLY A 1 18.30 21.53 10.25
C GLY A 1 18.45 20.13 9.74
N GLN A 2 17.45 19.28 9.93
CA GLN A 2 17.51 17.92 9.40
C GLN A 2 17.23 18.00 7.89
N GLY A 3 18.21 17.60 7.07
CA GLY A 3 18.06 17.55 5.62
C GLY A 3 16.99 16.53 5.25
N ALA A 4 16.18 16.83 4.23
CA ALA A 4 15.12 15.94 3.80
C ALA A 4 15.69 14.65 3.16
N LEU A 5 14.97 13.54 3.32
CA LEU A 5 15.33 12.23 2.80
C LEU A 5 14.63 11.99 1.46
N GLY A 6 15.39 11.62 0.43
CA GLY A 6 14.84 11.08 -0.81
C GLY A 6 15.07 9.57 -0.84
N LEU A 7 14.15 8.83 -1.44
CA LEU A 7 14.26 7.40 -1.63
C LEU A 7 14.17 7.05 -3.11
N VAL A 8 15.10 6.23 -3.59
CA VAL A 8 15.15 5.74 -4.97
C VAL A 8 15.14 4.22 -4.97
N GLY A 9 14.17 3.62 -5.67
CA GLY A 9 14.14 2.18 -5.89
C GLY A 9 15.21 1.75 -6.89
N VAL A 10 15.99 0.73 -6.54
CA VAL A 10 16.97 0.09 -7.43
C VAL A 10 16.77 -1.42 -7.43
N GLU A 11 17.42 -2.13 -8.34
CA GLU A 11 17.36 -3.60 -8.34
C GLU A 11 17.82 -4.16 -6.99
N GLY A 12 16.89 -4.88 -6.35
CA GLY A 12 17.08 -5.56 -5.07
C GLY A 12 17.01 -4.70 -3.81
N ASN A 13 16.86 -3.37 -3.86
CA ASN A 13 16.88 -2.50 -2.65
C ASN A 13 16.25 -1.10 -2.87
N LEU A 14 16.18 -0.32 -1.79
CA LEU A 14 15.99 1.14 -1.80
C LEU A 14 17.32 1.85 -1.45
N ILE A 15 17.62 2.95 -2.15
CA ILE A 15 18.72 3.86 -1.82
C ILE A 15 18.14 5.11 -1.17
N ALA A 16 18.65 5.42 0.02
CA ALA A 16 18.42 6.68 0.70
C ALA A 16 19.40 7.74 0.21
N ILE A 17 18.89 8.90 -0.21
CA ILE A 17 19.67 10.05 -0.67
C ILE A 17 19.40 11.27 0.21
N ASN A 18 20.43 12.06 0.50
CA ASN A 18 20.27 13.37 1.10
C ASN A 18 19.79 14.31 0.01
N VAL A 19 18.61 14.92 0.16
CA VAL A 19 18.10 15.78 -0.92
C VAL A 19 18.82 17.13 -1.02
N THR A 20 19.66 17.47 -0.04
CA THR A 20 20.45 18.71 -0.06
C THR A 20 21.63 18.62 -1.02
N ASP A 21 22.32 17.48 -1.05
CA ASP A 21 23.53 17.27 -1.86
C ASP A 21 23.43 16.09 -2.84
N MET A 22 22.26 15.43 -2.90
CA MET A 22 21.94 14.27 -3.74
C MET A 22 22.86 13.06 -3.54
N LYS A 23 23.60 13.00 -2.43
CA LYS A 23 24.48 11.87 -2.13
C LYS A 23 23.74 10.73 -1.44
N PRO A 24 24.08 9.46 -1.72
CA PRO A 24 23.53 8.34 -1.00
C PRO A 24 23.95 8.39 0.47
N ILE A 25 22.97 8.32 1.38
CA ILE A 25 23.17 8.23 2.83
C ILE A 25 23.23 6.76 3.25
N GLY A 26 22.55 5.87 2.52
CA GLY A 26 22.52 4.44 2.85
C GLY A 26 21.63 3.62 1.93
N ARG A 27 21.51 2.34 2.24
CA ARG A 27 20.59 1.40 1.57
C ARG A 27 19.60 0.88 2.58
N ILE A 28 18.34 0.79 2.19
CA ILE A 28 17.32 0.09 2.95
C ILE A 28 17.23 -1.30 2.34
N ALA A 29 17.71 -2.28 3.11
CA ALA A 29 17.75 -3.67 2.69
C ALA A 29 16.32 -4.23 2.65
N THR A 30 15.96 -4.80 1.50
CA THR A 30 14.66 -5.46 1.30
C THR A 30 14.81 -6.98 1.19
N GLU A 31 15.82 -7.58 1.81
CA GLU A 31 16.00 -9.05 1.88
C GLU A 31 15.84 -9.74 0.50
N ASP A 32 16.67 -9.36 -0.48
CA ASP A 32 16.66 -9.90 -1.86
C ASP A 32 15.37 -9.70 -2.66
N ASP A 33 14.50 -8.80 -2.20
CA ASP A 33 13.31 -8.35 -2.89
C ASP A 33 13.54 -6.97 -3.52
N ALA A 34 12.65 -6.54 -4.42
CA ALA A 34 12.77 -5.23 -5.05
C ALA A 34 11.43 -4.50 -5.05
N PRO A 35 11.43 -3.14 -5.00
CA PRO A 35 10.24 -2.37 -5.23
C PRO A 35 9.56 -2.74 -6.56
N ARG A 36 8.23 -2.79 -6.57
CA ARG A 36 7.39 -2.95 -7.77
C ARG A 36 6.30 -1.88 -7.75
N GLY A 37 6.12 -1.20 -8.87
CA GLY A 37 5.07 -0.18 -9.01
C GLY A 37 5.44 1.13 -8.32
N THR A 38 4.46 1.78 -7.69
CA THR A 38 4.62 3.13 -7.10
C THR A 38 4.97 3.09 -5.62
N LEU A 39 5.87 3.97 -5.19
CA LEU A 39 6.05 4.32 -3.78
C LEU A 39 5.00 5.38 -3.39
N SER A 40 4.52 5.33 -2.15
CA SER A 40 3.63 6.34 -1.58
C SER A 40 4.26 6.97 -0.35
N ALA A 41 4.12 8.28 -0.17
CA ALA A 41 4.49 8.98 1.05
C ALA A 41 3.21 9.46 1.75
N VAL A 42 2.96 8.98 2.96
CA VAL A 42 1.72 9.26 3.71
C VAL A 42 2.02 9.27 5.20
N ASP A 43 1.40 10.20 5.95
CA ASP A 43 1.38 10.18 7.41
C ASP A 43 0.44 9.04 7.84
N LEU A 44 1.00 7.84 7.99
CA LEU A 44 0.21 6.62 8.16
C LEU A 44 -0.31 6.54 9.58
N ASP A 45 0.54 6.83 10.57
CA ASP A 45 0.22 6.70 11.99
C ASP A 45 -0.38 7.96 12.64
N GLY A 46 -0.39 9.09 11.94
CA GLY A 46 -0.98 10.35 12.39
C GLY A 46 -0.07 11.18 13.29
N ASP A 47 1.24 10.90 13.32
CA ASP A 47 2.20 11.66 14.11
C ASP A 47 2.68 12.97 13.44
N GLY A 48 2.19 13.25 12.23
CA GLY A 48 2.55 14.43 11.43
C GLY A 48 3.85 14.24 10.62
N LYS A 49 4.49 13.08 10.66
CA LYS A 49 5.64 12.69 9.83
C LYS A 49 5.19 11.63 8.84
N GLN A 50 5.75 11.69 7.64
CA GLN A 50 5.40 10.72 6.61
C GLN A 50 6.16 9.41 6.79
N GLU A 51 5.47 8.32 6.49
CA GLU A 51 6.04 7.04 6.12
C GLU A 51 6.11 6.89 4.60
N VAL A 52 7.06 6.07 4.15
CA VAL A 52 7.07 5.54 2.79
C VAL A 52 6.49 4.14 2.79
N VAL A 53 5.47 3.94 1.96
CA VAL A 53 4.83 2.65 1.71
C VAL A 53 5.26 2.15 0.35
N MET A 54 5.76 0.91 0.32
CA MET A 54 6.29 0.25 -0.86
C MET A 54 5.63 -1.10 -1.04
N ILE A 55 5.30 -1.43 -2.31
CA ILE A 55 4.97 -2.79 -2.71
C ILE A 55 6.19 -3.43 -3.35
N THR A 56 6.42 -4.72 -3.10
CA THR A 56 7.59 -5.45 -3.61
C THR A 56 7.23 -6.54 -4.62
N ARG A 57 8.24 -7.07 -5.33
CA ARG A 57 8.08 -8.16 -6.30
C ARG A 57 7.59 -9.46 -5.66
N LEU A 58 8.00 -9.73 -4.42
CA LEU A 58 7.52 -10.90 -3.66
C LEU A 58 6.13 -10.69 -3.02
N GLY A 59 5.44 -9.58 -3.32
CA GLY A 59 4.08 -9.34 -2.83
C GLY A 59 4.02 -8.89 -1.37
N ARG A 60 5.04 -8.15 -0.92
CA ARG A 60 5.04 -7.52 0.40
C ARG A 60 4.55 -6.08 0.32
N ALA A 61 3.82 -5.65 1.34
CA ALA A 61 3.68 -4.24 1.68
C ALA A 61 4.73 -3.94 2.76
N VAL A 62 5.57 -2.93 2.53
CA VAL A 62 6.65 -2.53 3.43
C VAL A 62 6.43 -1.06 3.81
N VAL A 63 6.46 -0.76 5.11
CA VAL A 63 6.33 0.60 5.63
C VAL A 63 7.65 1.01 6.26
N ILE A 64 8.13 2.17 5.83
CA ILE A 64 9.45 2.72 6.17
C ILE A 64 9.24 4.09 6.79
N ASN A 65 9.89 4.37 7.90
CA ASN A 65 9.93 5.72 8.46
C ASN A 65 10.73 6.63 7.50
N ALA A 66 10.12 7.71 6.99
CA ALA A 66 10.79 8.56 6.00
C ALA A 66 11.84 9.50 6.60
N ILE A 67 12.02 9.53 7.93
CA ILE A 67 13.05 10.34 8.60
C ILE A 67 14.36 9.56 8.74
N ASP A 68 14.28 8.32 9.24
CA ASP A 68 15.48 7.51 9.52
C ASP A 68 15.68 6.32 8.57
N GLY A 69 14.73 6.08 7.66
CA GLY A 69 14.81 5.01 6.66
C GLY A 69 14.62 3.60 7.23
N LYS A 70 14.23 3.45 8.50
CA LYS A 70 14.00 2.13 9.10
C LYS A 70 12.65 1.57 8.69
N ILE A 71 12.61 0.26 8.46
CA ILE A 71 11.36 -0.48 8.29
C ILE A 71 10.61 -0.46 9.62
N LYS A 72 9.38 0.07 9.63
CA LYS A 72 8.45 0.00 10.77
C LYS A 72 7.83 -1.39 10.84
N TRP A 73 7.30 -1.87 9.72
CA TRP A 73 6.76 -3.21 9.57
C TRP A 73 6.71 -3.63 8.09
N PHE A 74 6.52 -4.92 7.85
CA PHE A 74 6.12 -5.45 6.54
C PHE A 74 5.06 -6.54 6.71
N ALA A 75 4.25 -6.75 5.68
CA ALA A 75 3.24 -7.80 5.65
C ALA A 75 3.16 -8.44 4.26
N LEU A 76 2.79 -9.72 4.23
CA LEU A 76 2.52 -10.47 3.00
C LEU A 76 1.09 -10.22 2.50
N GLY A 77 0.86 -10.46 1.20
CA GLY A 77 -0.48 -10.50 0.62
C GLY A 77 -0.72 -9.48 -0.50
N ALA A 78 0.23 -8.58 -0.74
CA ALA A 78 0.17 -7.58 -1.82
C ALA A 78 0.60 -8.17 -3.19
N THR A 79 0.25 -9.43 -3.48
CA THR A 79 0.81 -10.19 -4.62
C THR A 79 0.45 -9.57 -5.98
N ASP A 80 -0.69 -8.90 -6.04
CA ASP A 80 -1.27 -8.34 -7.27
C ASP A 80 -1.28 -6.81 -7.23
N ALA A 81 -0.67 -6.18 -6.25
CA ALA A 81 -0.69 -4.72 -6.09
C ALA A 81 0.40 -4.02 -6.93
N ALA A 82 0.02 -2.98 -7.66
CA ALA A 82 0.92 -2.00 -8.27
C ALA A 82 1.14 -0.77 -7.38
N SER A 83 0.18 -0.50 -6.50
CA SER A 83 0.15 0.61 -5.56
C SER A 83 -0.64 0.21 -4.32
N ALA A 84 -0.50 1.00 -3.26
CA ALA A 84 -1.39 0.95 -2.09
C ALA A 84 -2.39 2.11 -2.14
N ALA A 85 -3.57 1.88 -1.60
CA ALA A 85 -4.53 2.93 -1.23
C ALA A 85 -4.60 3.04 0.29
N PHE A 86 -5.11 4.16 0.81
CA PHE A 86 -5.11 4.44 2.24
C PHE A 86 -6.47 4.89 2.74
N ALA A 87 -6.92 4.27 3.82
CA ALA A 87 -8.12 4.68 4.56
C ALA A 87 -8.04 4.16 5.99
N ASP A 88 -8.63 4.85 6.95
CA ASP A 88 -8.92 4.30 8.28
C ASP A 88 -10.09 3.31 8.11
N VAL A 89 -9.77 2.02 8.01
CA VAL A 89 -10.73 0.95 7.68
C VAL A 89 -11.44 0.48 8.94
N ASN A 90 -10.73 0.40 10.06
CA ASN A 90 -11.26 -0.11 11.33
C ASN A 90 -11.81 0.98 12.27
N GLY A 91 -11.68 2.26 11.91
CA GLY A 91 -12.19 3.41 12.67
C GLY A 91 -11.33 3.75 13.90
N ASP A 92 -10.05 3.37 13.90
CA ASP A 92 -9.15 3.60 15.05
C ASP A 92 -8.39 4.95 14.98
N GLY A 93 -8.60 5.71 13.90
CA GLY A 93 -7.98 7.03 13.67
C GLY A 93 -6.61 6.98 12.99
N THR A 94 -6.03 5.80 12.78
CA THR A 94 -4.82 5.57 11.98
C THR A 94 -5.21 5.15 10.56
N LEU A 95 -4.45 5.60 9.55
CA LEU A 95 -4.69 5.15 8.18
C LEU A 95 -4.17 3.72 8.00
N ASP A 96 -4.96 2.88 7.34
CA ASP A 96 -4.60 1.52 6.97
C ASP A 96 -4.12 1.44 5.52
N VAL A 97 -3.40 0.36 5.20
CA VAL A 97 -2.82 0.10 3.89
C VAL A 97 -3.68 -0.92 3.15
N LEU A 98 -4.35 -0.48 2.08
CA LEU A 98 -5.18 -1.33 1.22
C LEU A 98 -4.41 -1.72 -0.04
N VAL A 99 -4.35 -3.02 -0.32
CA VAL A 99 -3.58 -3.58 -1.44
C VAL A 99 -4.38 -4.65 -2.18
N ALA A 100 -4.16 -4.77 -3.48
CA ALA A 100 -4.72 -5.86 -4.27
C ALA A 100 -4.01 -7.17 -3.93
N ALA A 101 -4.77 -8.25 -3.78
CA ALA A 101 -4.28 -9.58 -3.49
C ALA A 101 -4.72 -10.55 -4.58
N GLY A 102 -3.93 -11.59 -4.88
CA GLY A 102 -4.29 -12.59 -5.88
C GLY A 102 -5.46 -13.50 -5.45
N PRO A 103 -5.51 -13.97 -4.20
CA PRO A 103 -6.62 -14.79 -3.70
C PRO A 103 -7.91 -14.02 -3.38
N SER A 104 -7.81 -12.70 -3.20
CA SER A 104 -8.91 -11.83 -2.73
C SER A 104 -8.80 -10.51 -3.47
N PHE A 105 -9.91 -9.94 -3.93
CA PHE A 105 -9.92 -8.66 -4.65
C PHE A 105 -9.03 -7.58 -4.00
N ALA A 106 -9.11 -7.47 -2.67
CA ALA A 106 -8.23 -6.62 -1.88
C ALA A 106 -8.15 -7.09 -0.42
N ILE A 107 -7.10 -6.66 0.26
CA ILE A 107 -6.96 -6.75 1.72
C ILE A 107 -6.64 -5.38 2.30
N ALA A 108 -6.96 -5.17 3.58
CA ALA A 108 -6.49 -4.03 4.37
C ALA A 108 -5.58 -4.51 5.50
N LEU A 109 -4.44 -3.85 5.63
CA LEU A 109 -3.43 -4.07 6.64
C LEU A 109 -3.41 -2.86 7.58
N SER A 110 -3.47 -3.11 8.88
CA SER A 110 -3.37 -2.11 9.94
C SER A 110 -2.16 -1.20 9.71
N GLY A 111 -2.39 0.12 9.71
CA GLY A 111 -1.28 1.08 9.60
C GLY A 111 -0.28 1.00 10.75
N ARG A 112 -0.72 0.50 11.91
CA ARG A 112 0.06 0.44 13.15
C ARG A 112 1.14 -0.66 13.11
N ASP A 113 0.78 -1.82 12.57
CA ASP A 113 1.58 -3.05 12.72
C ASP A 113 1.54 -4.01 11.53
N GLY A 114 0.78 -3.69 10.47
CA GLY A 114 0.66 -4.53 9.29
C GLY A 114 -0.26 -5.75 9.48
N SER A 115 -0.99 -5.86 10.58
CA SER A 115 -1.95 -6.96 10.80
C SER A 115 -3.11 -6.90 9.80
N LEU A 116 -3.59 -8.06 9.33
CA LEU A 116 -4.75 -8.14 8.43
C LEU A 116 -6.05 -7.80 9.18
N ILE A 117 -6.73 -6.72 8.80
CA ILE A 117 -7.95 -6.23 9.47
C ILE A 117 -9.21 -6.36 8.61
N TRP A 118 -9.06 -6.51 7.29
CA TRP A 118 -10.19 -6.67 6.38
C TRP A 118 -9.78 -7.35 5.07
N LYS A 119 -10.73 -8.03 4.41
CA LYS A 119 -10.57 -8.60 3.07
C LYS A 119 -11.85 -8.53 2.26
N ALA A 120 -11.70 -8.32 0.95
CA ALA A 120 -12.76 -8.47 -0.04
C ALA A 120 -12.46 -9.65 -0.94
N GLU A 121 -13.36 -10.63 -1.00
CA GLU A 121 -13.17 -11.82 -1.82
C GLU A 121 -13.34 -11.54 -3.33
N GLU A 122 -12.65 -12.32 -4.16
CA GLU A 122 -12.94 -12.35 -5.59
C GLU A 122 -14.32 -12.95 -5.86
N ALA A 123 -15.05 -12.37 -6.82
CA ALA A 123 -16.39 -12.85 -7.16
C ALA A 123 -16.31 -14.16 -7.95
N GLY A 124 -16.51 -15.29 -7.29
CA GLY A 124 -16.61 -16.61 -7.93
C GLY A 124 -15.54 -17.63 -7.53
N GLY A 125 -14.63 -17.30 -6.60
CA GLY A 125 -13.66 -18.25 -6.02
C GLY A 125 -12.63 -18.82 -7.01
N SER A 126 -12.64 -18.38 -8.27
CA SER A 126 -11.73 -18.80 -9.31
C SER A 126 -10.42 -18.03 -9.20
N MET A 127 -9.37 -18.73 -8.78
CA MET A 127 -7.99 -18.28 -9.00
C MET A 127 -7.77 -18.10 -10.51
N PRO A 128 -7.03 -17.06 -10.95
CA PRO A 128 -6.64 -16.97 -12.35
C PRO A 128 -5.90 -18.25 -12.78
N ALA A 129 -6.16 -18.72 -14.00
CA ALA A 129 -5.57 -19.94 -14.53
C ALA A 129 -4.04 -19.85 -14.52
N LYS A 130 -3.36 -20.94 -14.18
CA LYS A 130 -1.90 -21.02 -14.15
C LYS A 130 -1.32 -20.55 -15.49
N GLY A 131 -0.60 -19.43 -15.50
CA GLY A 131 0.04 -18.86 -16.71
C GLY A 131 -0.59 -17.58 -17.26
N THR A 132 -1.69 -17.07 -16.70
CA THR A 132 -2.10 -15.68 -16.98
C THR A 132 -1.08 -14.71 -16.39
N PRO A 133 -0.60 -13.71 -17.14
CA PRO A 133 0.23 -12.65 -16.57
C PRO A 133 -0.44 -12.04 -15.35
N VAL A 134 0.27 -11.94 -14.23
CA VAL A 134 -0.22 -11.24 -13.02
C VAL A 134 -0.39 -9.78 -13.41
N SER A 135 -1.62 -9.39 -13.73
CA SER A 135 -1.95 -8.00 -14.01
C SER A 135 -1.96 -7.29 -12.67
N VAL A 136 -0.88 -6.57 -12.38
CA VAL A 136 -0.81 -5.73 -11.19
C VAL A 136 -1.92 -4.68 -11.25
N ARG A 137 -2.57 -4.44 -10.12
CA ARG A 137 -3.76 -3.61 -10.01
C ARG A 137 -3.45 -2.37 -9.20
N SER A 138 -4.03 -1.25 -9.62
CA SER A 138 -4.09 -0.04 -8.82
C SER A 138 -5.42 0.00 -8.10
N LEU A 139 -5.38 0.43 -6.85
CA LEU A 139 -6.56 0.68 -6.03
C LEU A 139 -6.66 2.15 -5.71
N VAL A 140 -7.89 2.65 -5.62
CA VAL A 140 -8.19 4.00 -5.12
C VAL A 140 -9.32 3.92 -4.10
N THR A 141 -9.22 4.71 -3.05
CA THR A 141 -10.25 4.85 -2.04
C THR A 141 -11.05 6.13 -2.31
N ALA A 142 -12.36 6.08 -2.11
CA ALA A 142 -13.28 7.20 -2.30
C ALA A 142 -14.29 7.27 -1.16
N THR A 143 -14.72 8.47 -0.78
CA THR A 143 -15.80 8.69 0.18
C THR A 143 -17.13 8.96 -0.54
N GLY A 144 -18.22 8.46 0.04
CA GLY A 144 -19.56 8.86 -0.35
C GLY A 144 -19.79 10.34 -0.06
N SER A 145 -20.74 10.96 -0.77
CA SER A 145 -21.03 12.39 -0.66
C SER A 145 -21.48 12.84 0.74
N ASP A 146 -21.93 11.90 1.58
CA ASP A 146 -22.30 12.14 2.97
C ASP A 146 -21.12 12.01 3.96
N GLY A 147 -19.94 11.57 3.49
CA GLY A 147 -18.74 11.36 4.30
C GLY A 147 -18.84 10.19 5.29
N THR A 148 -19.92 9.40 5.24
CA THR A 148 -20.18 8.33 6.23
C THR A 148 -19.81 6.94 5.73
N ARG A 149 -19.45 6.82 4.45
CA ARG A 149 -19.09 5.56 3.80
C ARG A 149 -17.88 5.77 2.91
N ALA A 150 -16.99 4.79 2.91
CA ALA A 150 -15.87 4.73 1.98
C ALA A 150 -15.96 3.47 1.12
N PHE A 151 -15.45 3.56 -0.11
CA PHE A 151 -15.41 2.48 -1.07
C PHE A 151 -14.02 2.38 -1.66
N LEU A 152 -13.61 1.16 -1.95
CA LEU A 152 -12.39 0.82 -2.67
C LEU A 152 -12.75 0.51 -4.12
N VAL A 153 -12.06 1.14 -5.07
CA VAL A 153 -12.23 0.90 -6.51
C VAL A 153 -10.92 0.39 -7.09
N GLY A 154 -10.99 -0.63 -7.94
CA GLY A 154 -9.84 -1.23 -8.60
C GLY A 154 -10.17 -1.86 -9.93
N SER A 155 -9.14 -2.17 -10.72
CA SER A 155 -9.31 -2.99 -11.92
C SER A 155 -9.77 -4.40 -11.55
N ASP A 156 -10.73 -4.93 -12.32
CA ASP A 156 -11.28 -6.27 -12.17
C ASP A 156 -10.84 -7.14 -13.37
N PRO A 157 -9.81 -8.00 -13.20
CA PRO A 157 -9.32 -8.84 -14.28
C PRO A 157 -10.33 -9.93 -14.68
N GLN A 158 -11.33 -10.23 -13.85
CA GLN A 158 -12.37 -11.21 -14.18
C GLN A 158 -13.51 -10.62 -15.03
N ARG A 159 -13.70 -9.29 -14.99
CA ARG A 159 -14.85 -8.62 -15.64
C ARG A 159 -14.47 -7.59 -16.70
N SER A 160 -13.18 -7.49 -17.05
CA SER A 160 -12.67 -6.52 -18.04
C SER A 160 -13.16 -5.08 -17.76
N GLY A 161 -13.09 -4.64 -16.49
CA GLY A 161 -13.64 -3.35 -16.06
C GLY A 161 -13.15 -2.90 -14.69
N LEU A 162 -13.91 -2.02 -14.03
CA LEU A 162 -13.66 -1.59 -12.65
C LEU A 162 -14.65 -2.26 -11.70
N ARG A 163 -14.17 -2.59 -10.50
CA ARG A 163 -14.99 -3.08 -9.39
C ARG A 163 -14.87 -2.13 -8.20
N ALA A 164 -16.02 -1.81 -7.61
CA ALA A 164 -16.11 -1.07 -6.36
C ALA A 164 -16.56 -2.01 -5.23
N VAL A 165 -15.96 -1.89 -4.05
CA VAL A 165 -16.32 -2.64 -2.84
C VAL A 165 -16.44 -1.66 -1.67
N GLY A 166 -17.51 -1.77 -0.90
CA GLY A 166 -17.69 -0.96 0.31
C GLY A 166 -16.72 -1.38 1.42
N LEU A 167 -16.16 -0.40 2.10
CA LEU A 167 -15.39 -0.60 3.33
C LEU A 167 -16.35 -0.78 4.53
N PRO A 168 -15.88 -1.36 5.65
CA PRO A 168 -16.68 -1.51 6.86
C PRO A 168 -17.37 -0.22 7.32
N GLN A 169 -18.50 -0.37 8.01
CA GLN A 169 -19.19 0.79 8.59
C GLN A 169 -18.30 1.43 9.67
N GLY A 170 -18.09 2.74 9.57
CA GLY A 170 -17.18 3.47 10.46
C GLY A 170 -15.79 3.71 9.88
N SER A 171 -15.52 3.34 8.61
CA SER A 171 -14.31 3.80 7.91
C SER A 171 -14.47 5.28 7.52
N VAL A 172 -13.82 6.22 8.23
CA VAL A 172 -14.16 7.66 8.18
C VAL A 172 -13.10 8.54 7.51
N LYS A 173 -11.87 8.07 7.34
CA LYS A 173 -10.77 8.89 6.81
C LYS A 173 -10.11 8.22 5.61
N VAL A 174 -9.87 9.00 4.56
CA VAL A 174 -9.23 8.55 3.33
C VAL A 174 -8.10 9.52 3.02
N ALA A 175 -6.92 9.02 2.62
CA ALA A 175 -5.86 9.92 2.18
C ALA A 175 -6.25 10.54 0.83
N ILE A 176 -6.16 11.87 0.74
CA ILE A 176 -6.37 12.60 -0.51
C ILE A 176 -5.00 12.70 -1.19
N HIS A 177 -4.88 12.18 -2.41
CA HIS A 177 -3.66 12.25 -3.21
C HIS A 177 -3.35 13.67 -3.70
#